data_AF-A0A8H3M0L1-F1
#
_entry.id   AF-A0A8H3M0L1-F1
#
_cell.length_a   1.000
_cell.length_b   1.000
_cell.length_c   1.000
_cell.angle_alpha   90.00
_cell.angle_beta   90.00
_cell.angle_gamma   90.00
#
_symmetry.space_group_name_H-M   'P 1'
#
loop_
_entity.id
_entity.type
_entity.pdbx_description
1 polymer ?
#
loop_
_entity_poly.entity_id
_entity_poly.type
_entity_poly.pdbx_seq_one_letter_code
_entity_poly.pdbx_strand_id
1 'polypeptide(L)'
;MSLNNIQNIVHSLSDEPDKLSEDEEVNLYVYLTGNETVLAEVENLCNRLQTNSSKLKYLRGLSKKSGSEQPGAEYIQENNFLKYENFLLKLGNTQNSASVYRFVRQGGEFKIWEIEEDPNIFPQKGIGQDVFNNHPVAPAQGSAEVVITQPFCKNVVSEINDTVNSMKSSNLRVYGDGRAREKDQIYADIIIGHTDFHKELTDNPPDLSKGLGWEVKSNFNEGSKVNEGKGQLIKYARIYLSARPSLTNVFYGCLTDGKIWQFVKIQLMLDDIDELKVIFEESITYEWSEKTASLIAGIIERYHDDLSMRASGEKKESRICIGISHQFLLKIISHLGNGRECIVFLAQVRDYGIKDAVLKIEVRRDSEISQVYREISALHGLGGLSCVPKILFEGYTMGRSLALLTDFAGQPLESWISDNGNIDDYTIFHIILDLLSCLEKIHARGYTHGDVAIRNVIQRNGHFYLIDFGLATLLQLHSDPCRSIIQDYDGLCQIIGFIKFGEKMSFSELIGKLEGELKSLVVFVEDASRWKITNEEKWLEKFGAKVKRLHEKGHHLPRKAFLDITENNIL
;
A
#
# COMPACT_ATOMS: atom_id res chain seq x y z
N MET A 1 -29.31 7.45 24.83
CA MET A 1 -30.67 6.89 24.99
C MET A 1 -30.54 5.53 25.66
N SER A 2 -31.51 5.09 26.47
CA SER A 2 -31.37 3.87 27.27
C SER A 2 -32.12 2.69 26.65
N LEU A 3 -31.49 1.51 26.72
CA LEU A 3 -32.06 0.22 26.31
C LEU A 3 -33.47 -0.03 26.85
N ASN A 4 -33.80 0.55 28.02
CA ASN A 4 -35.12 0.51 28.65
C ASN A 4 -36.24 0.98 27.73
N ASN A 5 -36.01 1.97 26.86
CA ASN A 5 -37.05 2.46 25.95
C ASN A 5 -37.42 1.42 24.89
N ILE A 6 -36.42 0.71 24.34
CA ILE A 6 -36.63 -0.36 23.37
C ILE A 6 -37.29 -1.56 24.05
N GLN A 7 -36.90 -1.89 25.30
CA GLN A 7 -37.56 -2.93 26.10
C GLN A 7 -39.04 -2.63 26.33
N ASN A 8 -39.40 -1.38 26.64
CA ASN A 8 -40.80 -0.99 26.78
C ASN A 8 -41.58 -1.13 25.46
N ILE A 9 -40.96 -0.82 24.32
CA ILE A 9 -41.57 -1.03 22.99
C ILE A 9 -41.80 -2.52 22.74
N VAL A 10 -40.80 -3.37 22.98
CA VAL A 10 -40.94 -4.83 22.80
C VAL A 10 -42.03 -5.39 23.73
N HIS A 11 -42.06 -4.95 24.98
CA HIS A 11 -43.08 -5.37 25.95
C HIS A 11 -44.50 -4.95 25.53
N SER A 12 -44.66 -3.77 24.94
CA SER A 12 -45.96 -3.32 24.42
C SER A 12 -46.48 -4.14 23.23
N LEU A 13 -45.62 -4.97 22.62
CA LEU A 13 -45.94 -5.83 21.47
C LEU A 13 -46.12 -7.31 21.88
N SER A 14 -46.00 -7.65 23.17
CA SER A 14 -45.99 -9.03 23.65
C SER A 14 -47.35 -9.76 23.57
N ASP A 15 -48.44 -9.02 23.31
CA ASP A 15 -49.79 -9.57 23.13
C ASP A 15 -50.17 -9.77 21.64
N GLU A 16 -49.29 -9.39 20.71
CA GLU A 16 -49.53 -9.57 19.28
C GLU A 16 -49.35 -11.04 18.84
N PRO A 17 -50.15 -11.54 17.87
CA PRO A 17 -50.11 -12.94 17.45
C PRO A 17 -48.80 -13.35 16.75
N ASP A 18 -48.00 -12.39 16.26
CA ASP A 18 -46.68 -12.60 15.65
C ASP A 18 -45.55 -11.97 16.49
N LYS A 19 -45.66 -12.04 17.82
CA LYS A 19 -44.64 -11.52 18.74
C LYS A 19 -43.26 -12.17 18.55
N LEU A 20 -42.22 -11.49 19.00
CA LEU A 20 -40.87 -12.05 19.01
C LEU A 20 -40.82 -13.27 19.94
N SER A 21 -40.08 -14.30 19.54
CA SER A 21 -39.76 -15.39 20.47
C SER A 21 -38.77 -14.93 21.52
N GLU A 22 -38.68 -15.64 22.65
CA GLU A 22 -37.71 -15.34 23.71
C GLU A 22 -36.27 -15.34 23.16
N ASP A 23 -35.94 -16.29 22.28
CA ASP A 23 -34.64 -16.32 21.58
C ASP A 23 -34.41 -15.12 20.66
N GLU A 24 -35.45 -14.62 19.99
CA GLU A 24 -35.36 -13.42 19.15
C GLU A 24 -35.20 -12.15 20.00
N GLU A 25 -35.84 -12.07 21.16
CA GLU A 25 -35.68 -10.94 22.08
C GLU A 25 -34.27 -10.90 22.69
N VAL A 26 -33.76 -12.04 23.17
CA VAL A 26 -32.39 -12.14 23.71
C VAL A 26 -31.37 -11.72 22.67
N ASN A 27 -31.50 -12.23 21.46
CA ASN A 27 -30.64 -11.91 20.33
C ASN A 27 -30.67 -10.42 19.95
N LEU A 28 -31.87 -9.84 19.91
CA LEU A 28 -32.04 -8.40 19.70
C LEU A 28 -31.30 -7.58 20.75
N TYR A 29 -31.42 -7.93 22.04
CA TYR A 29 -30.75 -7.19 23.11
C TYR A 29 -29.23 -7.36 23.09
N VAL A 30 -28.70 -8.52 22.68
CA VAL A 30 -27.26 -8.75 22.48
C VAL A 30 -26.72 -7.85 21.37
N TYR A 31 -27.39 -7.80 20.21
CA TYR A 31 -27.01 -6.91 19.11
C TYR A 31 -27.03 -5.42 19.52
N LEU A 32 -28.03 -5.01 20.31
CA LEU A 32 -28.22 -3.62 20.71
C LEU A 32 -27.30 -3.14 21.84
N THR A 33 -26.86 -4.04 22.73
CA THR A 33 -25.91 -3.70 23.82
C THR A 33 -24.46 -3.59 23.33
N GLY A 34 -24.10 -4.23 22.21
CA GLY A 34 -22.79 -4.09 21.58
C GLY A 34 -22.61 -2.86 20.67
N ASN A 35 -23.62 -2.00 20.53
CA ASN A 35 -23.59 -0.90 19.56
C ASN A 35 -24.37 0.34 20.02
N GLU A 36 -23.75 1.16 20.89
CA GLU A 36 -24.40 2.30 21.56
C GLU A 36 -24.96 3.37 20.59
N THR A 37 -24.35 3.53 19.41
CA THR A 37 -24.80 4.46 18.36
C THR A 37 -26.10 4.02 17.68
N VAL A 38 -26.41 2.71 17.67
CA VAL A 38 -27.57 2.14 16.96
C VAL A 38 -28.87 2.25 17.77
N LEU A 39 -28.78 2.38 19.10
CA LEU A 39 -29.96 2.45 19.98
C LEU A 39 -30.90 3.60 19.62
N ALA A 40 -30.34 4.78 19.35
CA ALA A 40 -31.12 5.98 19.02
C ALA A 40 -31.83 5.88 17.66
N GLU A 41 -31.22 5.19 16.69
CA GLU A 41 -31.79 4.99 15.36
C GLU A 41 -32.93 3.96 15.39
N VAL A 42 -32.74 2.88 16.14
CA VAL A 42 -33.75 1.82 16.28
C VAL A 42 -34.99 2.35 16.99
N GLU A 43 -34.83 3.12 18.07
CA GLU A 43 -35.95 3.75 18.77
C GLU A 43 -36.72 4.72 17.86
N ASN A 44 -36.02 5.61 17.13
CA ASN A 44 -36.64 6.53 16.18
C ASN A 44 -37.39 5.81 15.06
N LEU A 45 -36.82 4.73 14.51
CA LEU A 45 -37.46 3.99 13.42
C LEU A 45 -38.69 3.24 13.92
N CYS A 46 -38.61 2.59 15.09
CA CYS A 46 -39.76 1.92 15.71
C CYS A 46 -40.91 2.89 16.00
N ASN A 47 -40.62 4.11 16.44
CA ASN A 47 -41.64 5.13 16.68
C ASN A 47 -42.28 5.65 15.38
N ARG A 48 -41.57 5.61 14.25
CA ARG A 48 -42.06 6.01 12.93
C ARG A 48 -42.91 4.94 12.24
N LEU A 49 -42.73 3.67 12.58
CA LEU A 49 -43.50 2.58 11.99
C LEU A 49 -44.94 2.58 12.52
N GLN A 50 -45.92 2.61 11.63
CA GLN A 50 -47.33 2.82 12.00
C GLN A 50 -48.08 1.56 12.46
N THR A 51 -47.59 0.36 12.13
CA THR A 51 -48.26 -0.90 12.52
C THR A 51 -47.36 -1.77 13.41
N ASN A 52 -47.98 -2.46 14.37
CA ASN A 52 -47.29 -3.39 15.27
C ASN A 52 -46.61 -4.54 14.51
N SER A 53 -47.23 -5.03 13.43
CA SER A 53 -46.64 -6.03 12.53
C SER A 53 -45.35 -5.56 11.83
N SER A 54 -45.27 -4.27 11.46
CA SER A 54 -44.08 -3.71 10.81
C SER A 54 -42.95 -3.51 11.82
N LYS A 55 -43.28 -3.11 13.06
CA LYS A 55 -42.30 -3.01 14.16
C LYS A 55 -41.72 -4.39 14.49
N LEU A 56 -42.57 -5.41 14.61
CA LEU A 56 -42.15 -6.79 14.89
C LEU A 56 -41.25 -7.36 13.78
N LYS A 57 -41.59 -7.15 12.50
CA LYS A 57 -40.76 -7.60 11.38
C LYS A 57 -39.38 -6.93 11.35
N TYR A 58 -39.32 -5.64 11.68
CA TYR A 58 -38.06 -4.90 11.76
C TYR A 58 -37.18 -5.40 12.91
N LEU A 59 -37.74 -5.50 14.11
CA LEU A 59 -37.02 -5.98 15.31
C LEU A 59 -36.54 -7.43 15.15
N ARG A 60 -37.34 -8.30 14.52
CA ARG A 60 -36.94 -9.67 14.16
C ARG A 60 -35.82 -9.74 13.13
N GLY A 61 -35.70 -8.74 12.27
CA GLY A 61 -34.58 -8.62 11.33
C GLY A 61 -33.28 -8.25 12.05
N LEU A 62 -33.36 -7.50 13.14
CA LEU A 62 -32.23 -7.12 13.97
C LEU A 62 -31.79 -8.25 14.90
N SER A 63 -32.73 -9.02 15.47
CA SER A 63 -32.38 -10.18 16.29
C SER A 63 -31.57 -11.22 15.52
N LYS A 64 -31.83 -11.40 14.23
CA LYS A 64 -31.05 -12.33 13.39
C LYS A 64 -29.60 -11.90 13.15
N LYS A 65 -29.21 -10.71 13.60
CA LYS A 65 -27.83 -10.20 13.49
C LYS A 65 -26.94 -10.55 14.69
N SER A 66 -27.48 -11.03 15.81
CA SER A 66 -26.66 -11.46 16.97
C SER A 66 -26.30 -12.94 16.94
N GLY A 67 -26.94 -13.74 16.09
CA GLY A 67 -26.76 -15.20 16.00
C GLY A 67 -25.73 -15.65 14.96
N SER A 68 -25.05 -14.73 14.29
CA SER A 68 -23.92 -15.03 13.40
C SER A 68 -22.63 -14.54 14.07
N GLU A 69 -21.94 -15.48 14.75
CA GLU A 69 -20.72 -15.36 15.60
C GLU A 69 -21.02 -15.11 17.09
N GLN A 70 -20.54 -15.85 18.10
CA GLN A 70 -19.57 -16.96 18.27
C GLN A 70 -19.66 -17.45 19.77
N PRO A 71 -19.08 -18.59 20.24
CA PRO A 71 -17.68 -18.56 20.70
C PRO A 71 -16.88 -19.88 20.65
N GLY A 72 -15.69 -19.78 20.06
CA GLY A 72 -14.51 -20.60 20.34
C GLY A 72 -13.30 -19.73 20.04
N ALA A 73 -12.74 -19.10 21.07
CA ALA A 73 -11.77 -18.02 20.95
C ALA A 73 -10.43 -18.48 20.38
N GLU A 74 -10.12 -18.01 19.16
CA GLU A 74 -8.77 -17.71 18.60
C GLU A 74 -8.87 -17.45 17.08
N TYR A 75 -9.38 -16.32 16.56
CA TYR A 75 -9.22 -15.95 15.12
C TYR A 75 -9.41 -14.42 14.97
N ILE A 76 -8.35 -13.62 14.77
CA ILE A 76 -7.80 -13.19 13.47
C ILE A 76 -8.87 -12.60 12.54
N GLN A 77 -8.79 -11.29 12.29
CA GLN A 77 -9.43 -10.63 11.14
C GLN A 77 -8.85 -11.21 9.83
N GLU A 78 -9.39 -12.32 9.33
CA GLU A 78 -9.08 -12.80 7.98
C GLU A 78 -10.00 -12.13 6.94
N ASN A 79 -9.56 -10.99 6.45
CA ASN A 79 -9.52 -10.63 5.03
C ASN A 79 -10.20 -11.63 4.04
N ASN A 80 -11.41 -11.30 3.55
CA ASN A 80 -12.28 -12.03 2.59
C ASN A 80 -11.71 -12.17 1.14
N PHE A 81 -10.44 -12.52 0.97
CA PHE A 81 -9.84 -12.73 -0.35
C PHE A 81 -10.05 -14.16 -0.84
N LEU A 82 -10.15 -14.33 -2.16
CA LEU A 82 -10.18 -15.66 -2.76
C LEU A 82 -8.81 -16.33 -2.58
N LYS A 83 -8.75 -17.41 -1.79
CA LYS A 83 -7.53 -18.23 -1.65
C LYS A 83 -7.13 -18.81 -3.01
N TYR A 84 -5.83 -18.82 -3.31
CA TYR A 84 -5.31 -19.35 -4.57
C TYR A 84 -5.66 -20.83 -4.79
N GLU A 85 -5.71 -21.62 -3.72
CA GLU A 85 -6.16 -23.01 -3.81
C GLU A 85 -7.61 -23.11 -4.32
N ASN A 86 -8.51 -22.26 -3.83
CA ASN A 86 -9.90 -22.17 -4.28
C ASN A 86 -10.02 -21.64 -5.71
N PHE A 87 -9.11 -20.74 -6.12
CA PHE A 87 -8.99 -20.31 -7.50
C PHE A 87 -8.53 -21.45 -8.42
N LEU A 88 -7.61 -22.32 -7.94
CA LEU A 88 -7.10 -23.48 -8.68
C LEU A 88 -8.00 -24.71 -8.62
N LEU A 89 -8.92 -24.80 -7.65
CA LEU A 89 -9.82 -25.95 -7.49
C LEU A 89 -10.41 -26.29 -8.85
N LYS A 90 -9.98 -27.45 -9.37
CA LYS A 90 -10.43 -28.01 -10.63
C LYS A 90 -11.86 -28.48 -10.47
N LEU A 91 -12.80 -27.53 -10.46
CA LEU A 91 -14.08 -27.69 -11.16
C LEU A 91 -13.76 -27.75 -12.66
N GLY A 92 -12.95 -28.74 -13.03
CA GLY A 92 -12.18 -28.72 -14.27
C GLY A 92 -13.14 -28.81 -15.43
N ASN A 93 -13.16 -27.78 -16.28
CA ASN A 93 -13.65 -27.76 -17.66
C ASN A 93 -15.05 -28.35 -17.98
N THR A 94 -15.76 -28.93 -17.02
CA THR A 94 -16.99 -29.72 -17.16
C THR A 94 -18.23 -28.97 -16.67
N GLN A 95 -18.07 -27.90 -15.91
CA GLN A 95 -19.15 -26.95 -15.62
C GLN A 95 -19.21 -25.83 -16.66
N ASN A 96 -20.43 -25.38 -16.98
CA ASN A 96 -20.64 -24.21 -17.85
C ASN A 96 -19.94 -22.97 -17.27
N SER A 97 -19.51 -22.05 -18.15
CA SER A 97 -18.64 -20.93 -17.74
C SER A 97 -19.34 -19.98 -16.75
N ALA A 98 -20.64 -19.77 -16.88
CA ALA A 98 -21.41 -18.96 -15.94
C ALA A 98 -21.40 -19.51 -14.49
N SER A 99 -21.31 -20.83 -14.29
CA SER A 99 -21.13 -21.42 -12.96
C SER A 99 -19.74 -21.14 -12.37
N VAL A 100 -18.70 -21.11 -13.21
CA VAL A 100 -17.34 -20.77 -12.76
C VAL A 100 -17.27 -19.33 -12.27
N TYR A 101 -17.90 -18.39 -12.99
CA TYR A 101 -18.00 -17.00 -12.56
C TYR A 101 -18.74 -16.88 -11.22
N ARG A 102 -19.91 -17.53 -11.08
CA ARG A 102 -20.69 -17.50 -9.84
C ARG A 102 -19.94 -18.08 -8.64
N PHE A 103 -19.19 -19.17 -8.84
CA PHE A 103 -18.39 -19.78 -7.78
C PHE A 103 -17.29 -18.81 -7.28
N VAL A 104 -16.52 -18.22 -8.20
CA VAL A 104 -15.48 -17.24 -7.86
C VAL A 104 -16.09 -16.01 -7.18
N ARG A 105 -17.26 -15.56 -7.65
CA ARG A 105 -18.01 -14.44 -7.08
C ARG A 105 -18.59 -14.69 -5.69
N GLN A 106 -18.89 -15.95 -5.36
CA GLN A 106 -19.33 -16.33 -4.02
C GLN A 106 -18.16 -16.53 -3.05
N GLY A 107 -16.98 -16.88 -3.56
CA GLY A 107 -15.80 -17.24 -2.77
C GLY A 107 -14.73 -16.15 -2.61
N GLY A 108 -14.95 -14.93 -3.10
CA GLY A 108 -13.97 -13.84 -3.00
C GLY A 108 -14.56 -12.45 -3.17
N GLU A 109 -13.86 -11.45 -2.64
CA GLU A 109 -14.18 -10.03 -2.83
C GLU A 109 -13.91 -9.58 -4.27
N PHE A 110 -14.88 -8.87 -4.86
CA PHE A 110 -14.77 -8.27 -6.19
C PHE A 110 -14.63 -6.77 -6.04
N LYS A 111 -13.61 -6.20 -6.67
CA LYS A 111 -13.36 -4.76 -6.64
C LYS A 111 -13.76 -4.10 -7.95
N ILE A 112 -14.28 -2.89 -7.86
CA ILE A 112 -14.43 -2.04 -9.04
C ILE A 112 -13.03 -1.56 -9.42
N TRP A 113 -12.68 -1.76 -10.67
CA TRP A 113 -11.41 -1.33 -11.23
C TRP A 113 -11.57 0.01 -11.94
N GLU A 114 -11.13 1.07 -11.26
CA GLU A 114 -11.03 2.40 -11.86
C GLU A 114 -9.71 2.50 -12.63
N ILE A 115 -9.73 2.10 -13.90
CA ILE A 115 -8.51 1.98 -14.73
C ILE A 115 -7.79 3.32 -14.84
N GLU A 116 -8.53 4.42 -14.95
CA GLU A 116 -7.95 5.76 -15.03
C GLU A 116 -7.27 6.21 -13.75
N GLU A 117 -7.64 5.62 -12.61
CA GLU A 117 -7.03 5.87 -11.31
C GLU A 117 -5.98 4.81 -10.96
N ASP A 118 -5.76 3.83 -11.85
CA ASP A 118 -4.76 2.79 -11.70
C ASP A 118 -3.36 3.38 -11.95
N PRO A 119 -2.52 3.61 -10.92
CA PRO A 119 -1.22 4.24 -11.10
C PRO A 119 -0.20 3.38 -11.84
N ASN A 120 -0.53 2.11 -12.13
CA ASN A 120 0.32 1.24 -12.94
C ASN A 120 -0.04 1.32 -14.44
N ILE A 121 -1.14 1.96 -14.80
CA ILE A 121 -1.59 2.11 -16.18
C ILE A 121 -1.52 3.57 -16.57
N PHE A 122 -0.60 3.88 -17.48
CA PHE A 122 -0.51 5.20 -18.07
C PHE A 122 -1.16 5.17 -19.46
N PRO A 123 -2.28 5.87 -19.69
CA PRO A 123 -2.92 5.89 -21.00
C PRO A 123 -1.97 6.48 -22.05
N GLN A 124 -1.69 5.70 -23.10
CA GLN A 124 -0.80 6.12 -24.18
C GLN A 124 -1.58 6.95 -25.21
N LYS A 125 -1.69 8.25 -24.97
CA LYS A 125 -2.50 9.17 -25.78
C LYS A 125 -2.09 9.19 -27.26
N GLY A 126 -0.79 9.26 -27.55
CA GLY A 126 -0.30 9.26 -28.93
C GLY A 126 -0.71 8.01 -29.70
N ILE A 127 -0.44 6.84 -29.13
CA ILE A 127 -0.79 5.54 -29.75
C ILE A 127 -2.32 5.41 -29.89
N GLY A 128 -3.06 5.75 -28.84
CA GLY A 128 -4.53 5.67 -28.87
C GLY A 128 -5.16 6.59 -29.92
N GLN A 129 -4.63 7.80 -30.09
CA GLN A 129 -5.07 8.74 -31.10
C GLN A 129 -4.82 8.23 -32.52
N ASP A 130 -3.63 7.69 -32.78
CA ASP A 130 -3.26 7.18 -34.10
C ASP A 130 -4.14 5.98 -34.50
N VAL A 131 -4.32 5.04 -33.59
CA VAL A 131 -5.15 3.85 -33.84
C VAL A 131 -6.63 4.21 -33.97
N PHE A 132 -7.13 5.13 -33.15
CA PHE A 132 -8.51 5.60 -33.28
C PHE A 132 -8.75 6.32 -34.61
N ASN A 133 -7.77 7.08 -35.11
CA ASN A 133 -7.86 7.72 -36.43
C ASN A 133 -7.91 6.70 -37.57
N ASN A 134 -7.22 5.57 -37.44
CA ASN A 134 -7.27 4.47 -38.41
C ASN A 134 -8.57 3.66 -38.30
N HIS A 135 -9.18 3.63 -37.12
CA HIS A 135 -10.38 2.85 -36.79
C HIS A 135 -11.46 3.70 -36.08
N PRO A 136 -12.00 4.76 -36.71
CA PRO A 136 -12.81 5.76 -36.01
C PRO A 136 -14.24 5.29 -35.72
N VAL A 137 -14.73 4.27 -36.44
CA VAL A 137 -16.10 3.78 -36.33
C VAL A 137 -16.08 2.30 -36.01
N ALA A 138 -16.64 1.94 -34.85
CA ALA A 138 -16.88 0.55 -34.50
C ALA A 138 -17.92 -0.06 -35.47
N PRO A 139 -17.67 -1.26 -36.02
CA PRO A 139 -18.54 -1.85 -37.03
C PRO A 139 -19.95 -2.16 -36.51
N ALA A 140 -20.95 -1.99 -37.36
CA ALA A 140 -22.35 -2.23 -37.00
C ALA A 140 -22.63 -3.72 -36.75
N GLN A 141 -23.24 -4.00 -35.59
CA GLN A 141 -23.66 -5.34 -35.19
C GLN A 141 -24.58 -5.97 -36.25
N GLY A 142 -24.24 -7.18 -36.73
CA GLY A 142 -25.09 -7.96 -37.63
C GLY A 142 -25.14 -7.50 -39.09
N SER A 143 -24.17 -6.71 -39.56
CA SER A 143 -24.01 -6.45 -41.00
C SER A 143 -23.68 -7.75 -41.75
N ALA A 144 -24.19 -7.90 -42.97
CA ALA A 144 -24.11 -9.13 -43.79
C ALA A 144 -22.67 -9.54 -44.16
N GLU A 145 -21.68 -8.70 -43.87
CA GLU A 145 -20.30 -9.13 -43.74
C GLU A 145 -20.15 -9.82 -42.38
N VAL A 146 -20.61 -11.07 -42.31
CA VAL A 146 -19.73 -12.23 -42.17
C VAL A 146 -18.38 -11.83 -41.54
N VAL A 147 -17.53 -11.02 -42.17
CA VAL A 147 -16.15 -10.75 -41.72
C VAL A 147 -15.90 -9.65 -40.65
N ILE A 148 -16.78 -8.71 -40.26
CA ILE A 148 -16.26 -7.39 -39.74
C ILE A 148 -15.89 -7.26 -38.25
N THR A 149 -16.69 -7.72 -37.28
CA THR A 149 -16.51 -7.28 -35.87
C THR A 149 -15.28 -7.88 -35.18
N GLN A 150 -14.97 -9.14 -35.47
CA GLN A 150 -13.84 -9.84 -34.83
C GLN A 150 -12.47 -9.38 -35.37
N PRO A 151 -12.30 -9.21 -36.71
CA PRO A 151 -11.12 -8.57 -37.26
C PRO A 151 -10.95 -7.15 -36.78
N PHE A 152 -12.00 -6.36 -36.56
CA PHE A 152 -11.86 -5.01 -36.03
C PHE A 152 -11.16 -4.99 -34.66
N CYS A 153 -11.70 -5.68 -33.65
CA CYS A 153 -11.10 -5.70 -32.32
C CYS A 153 -9.70 -6.32 -32.33
N LYS A 154 -9.51 -7.41 -33.09
CA LYS A 154 -8.20 -8.06 -33.24
C LYS A 154 -7.19 -7.15 -33.94
N ASN A 155 -7.59 -6.44 -35.00
CA ASN A 155 -6.72 -5.54 -35.75
C ASN A 155 -6.36 -4.31 -34.93
N VAL A 156 -7.32 -3.67 -34.26
CA VAL A 156 -7.09 -2.54 -33.36
C VAL A 156 -6.08 -2.91 -32.28
N VAL A 157 -6.30 -4.02 -31.57
CA VAL A 157 -5.41 -4.45 -30.47
C VAL A 157 -4.06 -4.92 -31.01
N SER A 158 -4.02 -5.58 -32.18
CA SER A 158 -2.76 -5.97 -32.83
C SER A 158 -1.97 -4.76 -33.29
N GLU A 159 -2.61 -3.74 -33.85
CA GLU A 159 -1.97 -2.50 -34.29
C GLU A 159 -1.39 -1.71 -33.10
N ILE A 160 -2.14 -1.61 -32.00
CA ILE A 160 -1.63 -1.06 -30.73
C ILE A 160 -0.43 -1.89 -30.26
N ASN A 161 -0.56 -3.20 -30.20
CA ASN A 161 0.49 -4.10 -29.74
C ASN A 161 1.74 -4.05 -30.62
N ASP A 162 1.59 -3.96 -31.94
CA ASP A 162 2.70 -3.86 -32.89
C ASP A 162 3.40 -2.50 -32.76
N THR A 163 2.64 -1.44 -32.54
CA THR A 163 3.17 -0.09 -32.26
C THR A 163 3.98 -0.09 -30.95
N VAL A 164 3.45 -0.68 -29.87
CA VAL A 164 4.15 -0.81 -28.58
C VAL A 164 5.36 -1.76 -28.69
N ASN A 165 5.22 -2.89 -29.37
CA ASN A 165 6.29 -3.86 -29.66
C ASN A 165 7.45 -3.22 -30.42
N SER A 166 7.17 -2.36 -31.40
CA SER A 166 8.23 -1.66 -32.15
C SER A 166 9.12 -0.80 -31.26
N MET A 167 8.61 -0.40 -30.09
CA MET A 167 9.31 0.41 -29.09
C MET A 167 9.99 -0.44 -27.99
N LYS A 168 9.71 -1.76 -27.89
CA LYS A 168 10.21 -2.63 -26.82
C LYS A 168 10.70 -3.99 -27.37
N SER A 169 11.93 -4.41 -27.05
CA SER A 169 12.57 -5.64 -27.56
C SER A 169 12.00 -6.96 -27.00
N SER A 170 10.69 -7.20 -27.12
CA SER A 170 10.02 -8.41 -26.58
C SER A 170 8.95 -8.94 -27.52
N ASN A 171 8.74 -10.27 -27.52
CA ASN A 171 7.83 -10.97 -28.43
C ASN A 171 6.45 -11.20 -27.78
N LEU A 172 5.66 -10.13 -27.60
CA LEU A 172 4.25 -10.26 -27.22
C LEU A 172 3.37 -10.58 -28.44
N ARG A 173 2.42 -11.50 -28.24
CA ARG A 173 1.36 -11.77 -29.21
C ARG A 173 -0.01 -11.47 -28.61
N VAL A 174 -0.85 -10.82 -29.41
CA VAL A 174 -2.29 -10.72 -29.18
C VAL A 174 -2.91 -12.02 -29.68
N TYR A 175 -3.47 -12.81 -28.78
CA TYR A 175 -4.16 -14.04 -29.15
C TYR A 175 -5.63 -13.74 -29.47
N GLY A 176 -6.02 -14.01 -30.71
CA GLY A 176 -7.41 -14.11 -31.14
C GLY A 176 -7.59 -15.35 -32.02
N ASP A 177 -8.61 -16.15 -31.73
CA ASP A 177 -8.89 -17.46 -32.35
C ASP A 177 -9.11 -17.41 -33.88
N GLY A 178 -8.86 -18.55 -34.54
CA GLY A 178 -8.95 -18.78 -35.99
C GLY A 178 -9.81 -20.00 -36.39
N ARG A 179 -10.77 -20.45 -35.56
CA ARG A 179 -11.74 -21.51 -35.93
C ARG A 179 -13.19 -20.99 -36.02
N ALA A 180 -14.07 -21.78 -36.64
CA ALA A 180 -15.49 -21.49 -36.81
C ALA A 180 -16.28 -21.61 -35.50
N ARG A 181 -17.28 -20.73 -35.30
CA ARG A 181 -17.93 -20.43 -34.02
C ARG A 181 -19.46 -20.68 -34.09
N GLU A 182 -20.09 -21.10 -32.98
CA GLU A 182 -21.55 -21.35 -32.89
C GLU A 182 -22.37 -20.07 -32.63
N LYS A 183 -23.59 -20.01 -33.16
CA LYS A 183 -24.53 -18.89 -33.04
C LYS A 183 -25.00 -18.70 -31.58
N ASP A 184 -25.15 -17.44 -31.14
CA ASP A 184 -25.83 -17.01 -29.89
C ASP A 184 -25.09 -17.14 -28.51
N GLN A 185 -23.75 -17.25 -28.47
CA GLN A 185 -22.95 -17.33 -27.21
C GLN A 185 -22.01 -16.10 -27.00
N ILE A 186 -21.68 -15.75 -25.75
CA ILE A 186 -20.72 -14.67 -25.38
C ILE A 186 -19.41 -15.25 -24.87
N TYR A 187 -18.31 -14.62 -25.28
CA TYR A 187 -17.01 -15.22 -25.09
C TYR A 187 -15.84 -14.23 -24.88
N ALA A 188 -14.70 -14.72 -24.39
CA ALA A 188 -13.49 -13.93 -24.09
C ALA A 188 -12.64 -13.66 -25.35
N ASP A 189 -12.35 -12.38 -25.66
CA ASP A 189 -11.75 -12.02 -26.96
C ASP A 189 -10.30 -11.54 -26.92
N ILE A 190 -9.72 -11.20 -25.77
CA ILE A 190 -8.36 -10.65 -25.71
C ILE A 190 -7.56 -11.30 -24.57
N ILE A 191 -6.52 -12.04 -24.95
CA ILE A 191 -5.43 -12.46 -24.06
C ILE A 191 -4.15 -11.86 -24.64
N ILE A 192 -3.53 -10.94 -23.91
CA ILE A 192 -2.17 -10.48 -24.17
C ILE A 192 -1.28 -11.46 -23.41
N GLY A 193 -0.38 -12.16 -24.11
CA GLY A 193 0.47 -13.18 -23.50
C GLY A 193 1.79 -13.38 -24.23
N HIS A 194 2.80 -13.89 -23.52
CA HIS A 194 4.11 -14.18 -24.11
C HIS A 194 4.02 -15.26 -25.20
N THR A 195 4.80 -15.15 -26.28
CA THR A 195 4.77 -16.09 -27.42
C THR A 195 5.10 -17.54 -27.03
N ASP A 196 6.01 -17.73 -26.06
CA ASP A 196 6.42 -19.07 -25.62
C ASP A 196 5.32 -19.84 -24.88
N PHE A 197 4.36 -19.12 -24.28
CA PHE A 197 3.22 -19.70 -23.58
C PHE A 197 2.18 -20.32 -24.52
N HIS A 198 2.20 -19.95 -25.80
CA HIS A 198 1.32 -20.56 -26.80
C HIS A 198 1.54 -22.08 -26.90
N LYS A 199 2.80 -22.53 -26.76
CA LYS A 199 3.17 -23.95 -26.86
C LYS A 199 2.65 -24.77 -25.67
N GLU A 200 2.64 -24.19 -24.46
CA GLU A 200 2.08 -24.85 -23.28
C GLU A 200 0.54 -24.84 -23.30
N LEU A 201 -0.07 -23.83 -23.92
CA LEU A 201 -1.51 -23.81 -24.18
C LEU A 201 -1.90 -24.90 -25.21
N THR A 202 -1.06 -25.32 -26.15
CA THR A 202 -1.43 -26.30 -27.20
C THR A 202 -1.57 -27.76 -26.77
N ASP A 203 -1.06 -28.18 -25.61
CA ASP A 203 -1.14 -29.58 -25.15
C ASP A 203 -2.50 -29.95 -24.51
N ASN A 204 -3.29 -28.95 -24.11
CA ASN A 204 -4.71 -29.03 -23.74
C ASN A 204 -5.30 -27.61 -23.68
N PRO A 205 -5.46 -26.92 -24.81
CA PRO A 205 -5.92 -25.55 -24.79
C PRO A 205 -7.32 -25.52 -24.19
N PRO A 206 -7.59 -24.66 -23.21
CA PRO A 206 -8.96 -24.25 -22.96
C PRO A 206 -9.50 -23.77 -24.31
N ASP A 207 -10.69 -24.24 -24.66
CA ASP A 207 -11.22 -24.02 -25.99
C ASP A 207 -11.46 -22.51 -26.26
N LEU A 208 -10.46 -21.87 -26.87
CA LEU A 208 -10.50 -20.51 -27.41
C LEU A 208 -11.51 -20.37 -28.56
N SER A 209 -11.99 -21.50 -29.12
CA SER A 209 -13.03 -21.54 -30.16
C SER A 209 -14.44 -21.40 -29.61
N LYS A 210 -14.58 -21.31 -28.29
CA LYS A 210 -15.81 -20.82 -27.64
C LYS A 210 -15.62 -19.32 -27.43
N GLY A 211 -15.56 -18.58 -28.55
CA GLY A 211 -15.19 -17.16 -28.78
C GLY A 211 -16.20 -16.46 -29.74
N LEU A 212 -16.53 -15.16 -29.65
CA LEU A 212 -17.63 -14.46 -30.37
C LEU A 212 -17.70 -14.61 -31.91
N GLY A 213 -18.57 -15.51 -32.37
CA GLY A 213 -18.80 -15.78 -33.78
C GLY A 213 -20.08 -15.15 -34.29
N TRP A 214 -19.90 -14.24 -35.24
CA TRP A 214 -20.74 -13.93 -36.41
C TRP A 214 -22.27 -13.92 -36.19
N GLU A 215 -22.86 -12.76 -36.48
CA GLU A 215 -24.17 -12.27 -36.04
C GLU A 215 -24.22 -11.83 -34.57
N VAL A 216 -23.55 -10.73 -34.26
CA VAL A 216 -23.82 -9.96 -33.03
C VAL A 216 -25.28 -9.47 -33.11
N LYS A 217 -26.19 -10.15 -32.40
CA LYS A 217 -27.50 -9.62 -32.00
C LYS A 217 -27.62 -9.44 -30.49
N SER A 218 -26.52 -9.58 -29.75
CA SER A 218 -26.51 -9.47 -28.29
C SER A 218 -26.02 -8.09 -27.83
N ASN A 219 -26.93 -7.32 -27.23
CA ASN A 219 -26.59 -6.12 -26.48
C ASN A 219 -25.95 -6.53 -25.13
N PHE A 220 -25.02 -5.72 -24.60
CA PHE A 220 -24.49 -5.80 -23.20
C PHE A 220 -25.58 -5.78 -22.10
N ASN A 221 -26.86 -5.74 -22.46
CA ASN A 221 -28.04 -5.74 -21.60
C ASN A 221 -28.53 -7.15 -21.19
N GLU A 222 -27.99 -8.24 -21.77
CA GLU A 222 -28.32 -9.62 -21.40
C GLU A 222 -27.33 -10.19 -20.36
N GLY A 223 -27.64 -10.01 -19.06
CA GLY A 223 -26.74 -10.35 -17.95
C GLY A 223 -26.34 -11.83 -17.85
N SER A 224 -27.14 -12.77 -18.38
CA SER A 224 -26.80 -14.21 -18.38
C SER A 224 -25.59 -14.52 -19.26
N LYS A 225 -25.51 -13.87 -20.43
CA LYS A 225 -24.42 -14.09 -21.38
C LYS A 225 -23.13 -13.36 -20.94
N VAL A 226 -23.24 -12.19 -20.30
CA VAL A 226 -22.07 -11.51 -19.71
C VAL A 226 -21.39 -12.39 -18.65
N ASN A 227 -22.17 -13.07 -17.81
CA ASN A 227 -21.64 -14.01 -16.82
C ASN A 227 -20.92 -15.21 -17.45
N GLU A 228 -21.38 -15.66 -18.63
CA GLU A 228 -20.73 -16.72 -19.38
C GLU A 228 -19.34 -16.28 -19.87
N GLY A 229 -19.24 -15.10 -20.47
CA GLY A 229 -17.96 -14.50 -20.91
C GLY A 229 -16.98 -14.29 -19.76
N LYS A 230 -17.42 -13.74 -18.62
CA LYS A 230 -16.57 -13.57 -17.43
C LYS A 230 -16.05 -14.91 -16.89
N GLY A 231 -16.91 -15.93 -16.91
CA GLY A 231 -16.53 -17.29 -16.53
C GLY A 231 -15.46 -17.90 -17.41
N GLN A 232 -15.44 -17.54 -18.70
CA GLN A 232 -14.37 -17.95 -19.60
C GLN A 232 -13.06 -17.23 -19.30
N LEU A 233 -13.08 -15.90 -19.08
CA LEU A 233 -11.89 -15.14 -18.69
C LEU A 233 -11.21 -15.75 -17.45
N ILE A 234 -11.99 -16.17 -16.45
CA ILE A 234 -11.48 -16.87 -15.26
C ILE A 234 -10.80 -18.19 -15.62
N LYS A 235 -11.41 -19.00 -16.50
CA LYS A 235 -10.81 -20.27 -16.94
C LYS A 235 -9.45 -20.03 -17.61
N TYR A 236 -9.33 -18.99 -18.43
CA TYR A 236 -8.05 -18.60 -19.04
C TYR A 236 -7.04 -18.14 -18.01
N ALA A 237 -7.44 -17.23 -17.13
CA ALA A 237 -6.56 -16.71 -16.08
C ALA A 237 -6.01 -17.83 -15.19
N ARG A 238 -6.81 -18.85 -14.86
CA ARG A 238 -6.34 -20.02 -14.10
C ARG A 238 -5.21 -20.74 -14.80
N ILE A 239 -5.36 -21.02 -16.09
CA ILE A 239 -4.35 -21.74 -16.88
C ILE A 239 -3.11 -20.87 -17.05
N TYR A 240 -3.30 -19.59 -17.34
CA TYR A 240 -2.23 -18.63 -17.53
C TYR A 240 -1.40 -18.40 -16.25
N LEU A 241 -2.06 -18.15 -15.12
CA LEU A 241 -1.41 -17.81 -13.85
C LEU A 241 -0.82 -19.04 -13.11
N SER A 242 -1.23 -20.26 -13.47
CA SER A 242 -0.76 -21.51 -12.83
C SER A 242 0.27 -22.31 -13.63
N ALA A 243 0.54 -21.91 -14.87
CA ALA A 243 1.50 -22.57 -15.74
C ALA A 243 2.94 -22.44 -15.22
N ARG A 244 3.80 -23.37 -15.67
CA ARG A 244 5.13 -23.59 -15.11
C ARG A 244 6.19 -23.60 -16.21
N PRO A 245 7.10 -22.61 -16.23
CA PRO A 245 7.29 -21.54 -15.24
C PRO A 245 6.24 -20.41 -15.38
N SER A 246 5.80 -19.82 -14.27
CA SER A 246 4.90 -18.65 -14.33
C SER A 246 5.67 -17.40 -14.77
N LEU A 247 5.23 -16.78 -15.86
CA LEU A 247 5.89 -15.58 -16.42
C LEU A 247 5.39 -14.27 -15.82
N THR A 248 4.17 -14.25 -15.28
CA THR A 248 3.59 -13.07 -14.60
C THR A 248 2.74 -13.53 -13.41
N ASN A 249 2.37 -12.60 -12.54
CA ASN A 249 1.39 -12.80 -11.47
C ASN A 249 0.07 -12.07 -11.76
N VAL A 250 -0.13 -11.56 -12.98
CA VAL A 250 -1.30 -10.76 -13.35
C VAL A 250 -1.83 -11.18 -14.72
N PHE A 251 -3.15 -11.24 -14.83
CA PHE A 251 -3.86 -11.52 -16.05
C PHE A 251 -4.80 -10.36 -16.35
N TYR A 252 -4.74 -9.84 -17.57
CA TYR A 252 -5.67 -8.84 -18.09
C TYR A 252 -6.53 -9.48 -19.17
N GLY A 253 -7.83 -9.22 -19.10
CA GLY A 253 -8.82 -9.70 -20.05
C GLY A 253 -9.83 -8.63 -20.40
N CYS A 254 -10.58 -8.85 -21.47
CA CYS A 254 -11.62 -7.94 -21.92
C CYS A 254 -12.82 -8.68 -22.50
N LEU A 255 -14.01 -8.11 -22.26
CA LEU A 255 -15.25 -8.42 -22.94
C LEU A 255 -15.63 -7.22 -23.82
N THR A 256 -15.89 -7.46 -25.09
CA THR A 256 -16.27 -6.38 -26.01
C THR A 256 -17.16 -6.88 -27.14
N ASP A 257 -18.01 -5.99 -27.65
CA ASP A 257 -18.74 -6.18 -28.91
C ASP A 257 -18.21 -5.27 -30.04
N GLY A 258 -17.05 -4.64 -29.82
CA GLY A 258 -16.42 -3.61 -30.66
C GLY A 258 -16.84 -2.20 -30.29
N LYS A 259 -18.10 -1.99 -29.89
CA LYS A 259 -18.60 -0.67 -29.47
C LYS A 259 -18.40 -0.43 -27.98
N ILE A 260 -18.68 -1.43 -27.15
CA ILE A 260 -18.57 -1.38 -25.69
C ILE A 260 -17.45 -2.32 -25.25
N TRP A 261 -16.66 -1.88 -24.28
CA TRP A 261 -15.49 -2.58 -23.75
C TRP A 261 -15.58 -2.64 -22.22
N GLN A 262 -15.41 -3.83 -21.64
CA GLN A 262 -15.27 -4.03 -20.20
C GLN A 262 -13.99 -4.81 -19.94
N PHE A 263 -13.14 -4.29 -19.04
CA PHE A 263 -11.86 -4.89 -18.72
C PHE A 263 -11.92 -5.62 -17.38
N VAL A 264 -11.10 -6.66 -17.28
CA VAL A 264 -10.98 -7.52 -16.10
C VAL A 264 -9.50 -7.67 -15.78
N LYS A 265 -9.16 -7.54 -14.50
CA LYS A 265 -7.82 -7.76 -13.98
C LYS A 265 -7.86 -8.83 -12.88
N ILE A 266 -6.99 -9.83 -13.00
CA ILE A 266 -6.88 -10.93 -12.03
C ILE A 266 -5.43 -11.02 -11.58
N GLN A 267 -5.17 -10.85 -10.30
CA GLN A 267 -3.81 -10.72 -9.76
C GLN A 267 -3.57 -11.71 -8.62
N LEU A 268 -2.40 -12.38 -8.64
CA LEU A 268 -1.89 -13.18 -7.54
C LEU A 268 -1.06 -12.29 -6.61
N MET A 269 -1.44 -12.26 -5.33
CA MET A 269 -0.77 -11.53 -4.26
C MET A 269 -0.23 -12.52 -3.24
N LEU A 270 1.06 -12.39 -2.89
CA LEU A 270 1.62 -13.09 -1.74
C LEU A 270 1.22 -12.29 -0.50
N ASP A 271 0.59 -12.96 0.46
CA ASP A 271 0.36 -12.39 1.79
C ASP A 271 1.50 -12.82 2.75
N ASP A 272 1.62 -12.15 3.90
CA ASP A 272 2.69 -12.39 4.88
C ASP A 272 2.61 -13.76 5.59
N ILE A 273 1.53 -14.51 5.35
CA ILE A 273 1.32 -15.91 5.72
C ILE A 273 1.35 -16.68 4.41
N ASP A 274 1.96 -17.86 4.32
CA ASP A 274 2.23 -18.68 3.11
C ASP A 274 1.04 -18.96 2.14
N GLU A 275 -0.11 -18.33 2.31
CA GLU A 275 -1.28 -18.39 1.45
C GLU A 275 -1.26 -17.32 0.34
N LEU A 276 -1.08 -17.77 -0.91
CA LEU A 276 -1.26 -16.92 -2.08
C LEU A 276 -2.75 -16.52 -2.22
N LYS A 277 -3.02 -15.23 -2.38
CA LYS A 277 -4.36 -14.65 -2.56
C LYS A 277 -4.61 -14.25 -4.01
N VAL A 278 -5.86 -14.29 -4.43
CA VAL A 278 -6.31 -13.87 -5.76
C VAL A 278 -7.23 -12.66 -5.63
N ILE A 279 -6.86 -11.56 -6.29
CA ILE A 279 -7.67 -10.35 -6.40
C ILE A 279 -8.32 -10.34 -7.78
N PHE A 280 -9.64 -10.10 -7.81
CA PHE A 280 -10.42 -9.96 -9.03
C PHE A 280 -11.02 -8.56 -9.10
N GLU A 281 -10.72 -7.84 -10.19
CA GLU A 281 -11.15 -6.46 -10.38
C GLU A 281 -11.87 -6.32 -11.74
N GLU A 282 -13.03 -5.65 -11.74
CA GLU A 282 -13.85 -5.41 -12.93
C GLU A 282 -14.00 -3.91 -13.19
N SER A 283 -13.72 -3.47 -14.42
CA SER A 283 -13.94 -2.07 -14.78
C SER A 283 -15.42 -1.78 -15.06
N ILE A 284 -15.75 -0.49 -15.06
CA ILE A 284 -16.94 0.00 -15.75
C ILE A 284 -16.85 -0.30 -17.25
N THR A 285 -17.96 -0.07 -17.98
CA THR A 285 -17.99 -0.19 -19.43
C THR A 285 -17.52 1.10 -20.11
N TYR A 286 -16.74 0.96 -21.18
CA TYR A 286 -16.23 2.06 -22.00
C TYR A 286 -16.77 1.97 -23.42
N GLU A 287 -17.15 3.08 -24.00
CA GLU A 287 -17.43 3.15 -25.44
C GLU A 287 -16.13 3.27 -26.25
N TRP A 288 -16.10 2.74 -27.46
CA TRP A 288 -14.96 2.90 -28.36
C TRP A 288 -14.69 4.38 -28.64
N SER A 289 -13.50 4.84 -28.29
CA SER A 289 -13.05 6.22 -28.39
C SER A 289 -11.53 6.28 -28.37
N GLU A 290 -10.95 7.44 -28.69
CA GLU A 290 -9.53 7.71 -28.48
C GLU A 290 -9.09 7.36 -27.05
N LYS A 291 -9.86 7.80 -26.04
CA LYS A 291 -9.56 7.53 -24.63
C LYS A 291 -9.47 6.02 -24.36
N THR A 292 -10.41 5.24 -24.89
CA THR A 292 -10.43 3.78 -24.73
C THR A 292 -9.25 3.13 -25.44
N ALA A 293 -8.89 3.59 -26.63
CA ALA A 293 -7.69 3.14 -27.34
C ALA A 293 -6.41 3.43 -26.55
N SER A 294 -6.29 4.62 -25.96
CA SER A 294 -5.16 5.00 -25.10
C SER A 294 -5.05 4.14 -23.84
N LEU A 295 -6.20 3.80 -23.23
CA LEU A 295 -6.24 2.90 -22.07
C LEU A 295 -5.78 1.49 -22.44
N ILE A 296 -6.25 0.94 -23.56
CA ILE A 296 -5.81 -0.37 -24.06
C ILE A 296 -4.30 -0.38 -24.28
N ALA A 297 -3.76 0.68 -24.91
CA ALA A 297 -2.33 0.82 -25.12
C ALA A 297 -1.53 0.87 -23.80
N GLY A 298 -2.02 1.59 -22.79
CA GLY A 298 -1.41 1.61 -21.46
C GLY A 298 -1.43 0.25 -20.75
N ILE A 299 -2.52 -0.52 -20.89
CA ILE A 299 -2.63 -1.88 -20.35
C ILE A 299 -1.60 -2.81 -21.03
N ILE A 300 -1.50 -2.77 -22.36
CA ILE A 300 -0.54 -3.56 -23.13
C ILE A 300 0.90 -3.21 -22.73
N GLU A 301 1.19 -1.92 -22.61
CA GLU A 301 2.51 -1.46 -22.19
C GLU A 301 2.86 -1.94 -20.77
N ARG A 302 1.92 -1.86 -19.82
CA ARG A 302 2.14 -2.35 -18.47
C ARG A 302 2.48 -3.84 -18.47
N TYR A 303 1.81 -4.59 -19.33
CA TYR A 303 2.02 -6.02 -19.47
C TYR A 303 3.42 -6.37 -20.01
N HIS A 304 3.92 -5.57 -20.95
CA HIS A 304 5.29 -5.66 -21.45
C HIS A 304 6.34 -5.49 -20.35
N ASP A 305 6.11 -4.53 -19.46
CA ASP A 305 7.02 -4.25 -18.36
C ASP A 305 7.07 -5.43 -17.38
N ASP A 306 5.92 -6.02 -17.05
CA ASP A 306 5.83 -7.19 -16.16
C ASP A 306 6.57 -8.42 -16.71
N LEU A 307 6.51 -8.65 -18.03
CA LEU A 307 7.19 -9.78 -18.68
C LEU A 307 8.69 -9.58 -18.86
N SER A 308 9.12 -8.38 -19.26
CA SER A 308 10.54 -8.06 -19.46
C SER A 308 11.33 -8.23 -18.17
N MET A 309 10.71 -7.96 -17.02
CA MET A 309 11.32 -8.14 -15.70
C MET A 309 11.58 -9.60 -15.30
N ARG A 310 10.81 -10.58 -15.80
CA ARG A 310 11.06 -12.01 -15.48
C ARG A 310 11.99 -12.69 -16.47
N ALA A 311 11.98 -12.29 -17.73
CA ALA A 311 12.82 -12.88 -18.78
C ALA A 311 14.33 -12.60 -18.59
N SER A 312 14.71 -11.54 -17.86
CA SER A 312 16.13 -11.22 -17.60
C SER A 312 16.82 -12.19 -16.64
N GLY A 313 16.09 -13.08 -15.96
CA GLY A 313 16.67 -14.05 -15.01
C GLY A 313 17.40 -13.40 -13.82
N GLU A 314 17.26 -12.10 -13.63
CA GLU A 314 17.92 -11.35 -12.57
C GLU A 314 17.28 -11.69 -11.23
N LYS A 315 18.09 -12.21 -10.29
CA LYS A 315 17.71 -12.37 -8.88
C LYS A 315 17.15 -11.03 -8.37
N LYS A 316 15.83 -10.92 -8.18
CA LYS A 316 15.10 -9.83 -7.48
C LYS A 316 15.85 -8.48 -7.50
N GLU A 317 16.23 -7.97 -8.67
CA GLU A 317 16.58 -6.56 -8.80
C GLU A 317 15.26 -5.81 -8.98
N SER A 318 14.78 -5.23 -7.87
CA SER A 318 13.52 -4.48 -7.86
C SER A 318 13.69 -3.22 -8.70
N ARG A 319 13.10 -3.20 -9.89
CA ARG A 319 12.82 -1.93 -10.57
C ARG A 319 11.81 -1.16 -9.73
N ILE A 320 12.20 0.03 -9.28
CA ILE A 320 11.32 0.94 -8.55
C ILE A 320 11.04 2.12 -9.47
N CYS A 321 9.77 2.44 -9.70
CA CYS A 321 9.39 3.64 -10.45
C CYS A 321 9.28 4.81 -9.49
N ILE A 322 10.38 5.52 -9.30
CA ILE A 322 10.41 6.63 -8.38
C ILE A 322 10.24 7.93 -9.17
N GLY A 323 9.00 8.44 -9.21
CA GLY A 323 8.56 9.63 -9.98
C GLY A 323 7.87 9.32 -11.32
N ILE A 324 7.08 10.26 -11.84
CA ILE A 324 6.13 10.13 -12.98
C ILE A 324 6.80 9.89 -14.36
N SER A 325 8.05 9.41 -14.44
CA SER A 325 8.71 9.21 -15.75
C SER A 325 10.05 8.47 -15.74
N HIS A 326 10.67 8.23 -14.59
CA HIS A 326 12.05 7.72 -14.54
C HIS A 326 12.12 6.34 -13.88
N GLN A 327 12.25 5.31 -14.71
CA GLN A 327 12.65 3.98 -14.27
C GLN A 327 14.17 3.95 -14.13
N PHE A 328 14.67 3.60 -12.95
CA PHE A 328 16.09 3.31 -12.75
C PHE A 328 16.30 1.94 -12.13
N LEU A 329 17.44 1.34 -12.43
CA LEU A 329 17.85 0.06 -11.92
C LEU A 329 18.38 0.22 -10.50
N LEU A 330 17.57 -0.21 -9.54
CA LEU A 330 17.92 -0.31 -8.14
C LEU A 330 18.26 -1.75 -7.79
N LYS A 331 19.42 -1.93 -7.16
CA LYS A 331 19.87 -3.21 -6.62
C LYS A 331 19.75 -3.20 -5.11
N ILE A 332 18.93 -4.08 -4.55
CA ILE A 332 18.88 -4.30 -3.11
C ILE A 332 20.15 -5.03 -2.68
N ILE A 333 20.88 -4.45 -1.73
CA ILE A 333 22.11 -5.00 -1.17
C ILE A 333 21.79 -5.85 0.06
N SER A 334 21.02 -5.31 0.99
CA SER A 334 20.61 -6.01 2.22
C SER A 334 19.33 -5.45 2.79
N HIS A 335 18.67 -6.24 3.63
CA HIS A 335 17.60 -5.77 4.53
C HIS A 335 18.24 -5.10 5.74
N LEU A 336 17.74 -3.91 6.11
CA LEU A 336 18.22 -3.15 7.26
C LEU A 336 17.27 -3.25 8.46
N GLY A 337 15.97 -3.43 8.22
CA GLY A 337 15.00 -3.56 9.29
C GLY A 337 13.55 -3.44 8.83
N ASN A 338 12.64 -3.75 9.75
CA ASN A 338 11.21 -3.51 9.59
C ASN A 338 10.82 -2.36 10.52
N GLY A 339 10.42 -1.23 9.94
CA GLY A 339 9.76 -0.16 10.68
C GLY A 339 8.33 -0.55 11.02
N ARG A 340 7.61 0.36 11.71
CA ARG A 340 6.23 0.11 12.12
C ARG A 340 5.28 -0.10 10.94
N GLU A 341 5.48 0.65 9.86
CA GLU A 341 4.63 0.62 8.65
C GLU A 341 5.45 0.46 7.36
N CYS A 342 6.76 0.25 7.46
CA CYS A 342 7.66 0.15 6.31
C CYS A 342 8.72 -0.95 6.46
N ILE A 343 9.26 -1.40 5.34
CA ILE A 343 10.47 -2.23 5.30
C ILE A 343 11.62 -1.38 4.74
N VAL A 344 12.79 -1.52 5.35
CA VAL A 344 13.97 -0.71 5.06
C VAL A 344 15.09 -1.58 4.49
N PHE A 345 15.69 -1.12 3.39
CA PHE A 345 16.75 -1.82 2.68
C PHE A 345 17.95 -0.90 2.42
N LEU A 346 19.14 -1.48 2.39
CA LEU A 346 20.31 -0.87 1.77
C LEU A 346 20.26 -1.17 0.28
N ALA A 347 20.47 -0.16 -0.54
CA ALA A 347 20.32 -0.22 -1.99
C ALA A 347 21.43 0.52 -2.72
N GLN A 348 21.69 0.08 -3.94
CA GLN A 348 22.57 0.73 -4.90
C GLN A 348 21.74 1.21 -6.10
N VAL A 349 21.97 2.44 -6.54
CA VAL A 349 21.35 3.01 -7.76
C VAL A 349 22.39 3.02 -8.87
N ARG A 350 22.31 2.06 -9.79
CA ARG A 350 23.35 1.86 -10.81
C ARG A 350 23.46 3.04 -11.77
N ASP A 351 22.31 3.52 -12.24
CA ASP A 351 22.24 4.56 -13.28
C ASP A 351 22.86 5.89 -12.85
N TYR A 352 22.94 6.14 -11.53
CA TYR A 352 23.51 7.35 -10.94
C TYR A 352 24.82 7.09 -10.17
N GLY A 353 25.35 5.87 -10.21
CA GLY A 353 26.58 5.50 -9.49
C GLY A 353 26.49 5.59 -7.96
N ILE A 354 25.28 5.60 -7.38
CA ILE A 354 25.06 5.73 -5.94
C ILE A 354 25.23 4.37 -5.30
N LYS A 355 26.27 4.19 -4.48
CA LYS A 355 26.62 2.90 -3.87
C LYS A 355 25.80 2.57 -2.62
N ASP A 356 25.58 3.57 -1.77
CA ASP A 356 24.91 3.43 -0.49
C ASP A 356 23.70 4.37 -0.43
N ALA A 357 22.52 3.80 -0.59
CA ALA A 357 21.24 4.48 -0.44
C ALA A 357 20.32 3.66 0.48
N VAL A 358 19.47 4.34 1.25
CA VAL A 358 18.49 3.70 2.12
C VAL A 358 17.12 3.79 1.47
N LEU A 359 16.55 2.64 1.16
CA LEU A 359 15.24 2.48 0.55
C LEU A 359 14.22 2.10 1.63
N LYS A 360 13.21 2.94 1.84
CA LYS A 360 12.04 2.64 2.67
C LYS A 360 10.85 2.36 1.77
N ILE A 361 10.16 1.23 1.98
CA ILE A 361 8.95 0.86 1.25
C ILE A 361 7.82 0.68 2.25
N GLU A 362 6.69 1.34 2.03
CA GLU A 362 5.47 1.18 2.83
C GLU A 362 4.82 -0.20 2.61
N VAL A 363 4.40 -0.83 3.71
CA VAL A 363 3.82 -2.19 3.68
C VAL A 363 2.38 -2.25 4.17
N ARG A 364 1.96 -1.32 5.05
CA ARG A 364 0.60 -1.27 5.58
C ARG A 364 -0.14 -0.02 5.11
N ARG A 365 -1.40 -0.18 4.69
CA ARG A 365 -2.29 0.90 4.25
C ARG A 365 -3.42 1.21 5.25
N ASP A 366 -3.43 0.55 6.41
CA ASP A 366 -4.54 0.61 7.37
C ASP A 366 -4.49 1.84 8.30
N SER A 367 -3.42 2.64 8.23
CA SER A 367 -3.34 3.93 8.91
C SER A 367 -4.01 5.02 8.05
N GLU A 368 -4.78 5.91 8.68
CA GLU A 368 -5.42 7.04 7.97
C GLU A 368 -4.40 7.95 7.25
N ILE A 369 -3.13 7.92 7.69
CA ILE A 369 -2.04 8.73 7.14
C ILE A 369 -0.75 7.91 7.09
N SER A 370 -0.17 7.79 5.89
CA SER A 370 1.11 7.10 5.61
C SER A 370 2.30 7.68 6.39
N GLN A 371 3.09 6.81 7.05
CA GLN A 371 4.35 7.20 7.70
C GLN A 371 5.41 7.66 6.69
N VAL A 372 5.54 6.96 5.56
CA VAL A 372 6.52 7.30 4.52
C VAL A 372 6.18 8.65 3.88
N TYR A 373 4.89 8.95 3.71
CA TYR A 373 4.45 10.26 3.20
C TYR A 373 4.77 11.40 4.17
N ARG A 374 4.56 11.18 5.48
CA ARG A 374 4.95 12.16 6.50
C ARG A 374 6.45 12.42 6.49
N GLU A 375 7.24 11.35 6.39
CA GLU A 375 8.70 11.46 6.30
C GLU A 375 9.14 12.27 5.07
N ILE A 376 8.60 11.95 3.88
CA ILE A 376 8.82 12.74 2.67
C ILE A 376 8.50 14.23 2.88
N SER A 377 7.33 14.51 3.45
CA SER A 377 6.86 15.89 3.68
C SER A 377 7.78 16.65 4.63
N ALA A 378 8.22 15.99 5.71
CA ALA A 378 9.15 16.58 6.68
C ALA A 378 10.53 16.81 6.06
N LEU A 379 11.07 15.83 5.31
CA LEU A 379 12.38 15.94 4.68
C LEU A 379 12.42 17.05 3.60
N HIS A 380 11.31 17.27 2.87
CA HIS A 380 11.19 18.44 1.99
C HIS A 380 11.28 19.76 2.76
N GLY A 381 10.54 19.90 3.86
CA GLY A 381 10.61 21.09 4.72
C GLY A 381 11.98 21.30 5.36
N LEU A 382 12.69 20.20 5.66
CA LEU A 382 14.02 20.19 6.24
C LEU A 382 15.15 20.24 5.21
N GLY A 383 14.82 20.32 3.93
CA GLY A 383 15.75 20.27 2.81
C GLY A 383 16.95 21.22 2.97
N GLY A 384 18.13 20.72 2.59
CA GLY A 384 19.39 21.46 2.64
C GLY A 384 20.10 21.44 4.00
N LEU A 385 19.54 20.81 5.03
CA LEU A 385 20.29 20.48 6.24
C LEU A 385 21.23 19.30 6.01
N SER A 386 22.50 19.44 6.37
CA SER A 386 23.46 18.34 6.29
C SER A 386 23.23 17.23 7.32
N CYS A 387 22.39 17.49 8.32
CA CYS A 387 22.09 16.58 9.43
C CYS A 387 20.78 15.80 9.25
N VAL A 388 20.12 15.92 8.09
CA VAL A 388 18.91 15.16 7.75
C VAL A 388 19.14 14.38 6.46
N PRO A 389 18.46 13.23 6.26
CA PRO A 389 18.52 12.48 5.02
C PRO A 389 18.18 13.34 3.80
N LYS A 390 19.03 13.31 2.77
CA LYS A 390 18.66 13.91 1.49
C LYS A 390 17.77 12.94 0.73
N ILE A 391 16.60 13.41 0.31
CA ILE A 391 15.78 12.67 -0.66
C ILE A 391 16.57 12.57 -1.96
N LEU A 392 16.94 11.35 -2.33
CA LEU A 392 17.48 11.05 -3.65
C LEU A 392 16.33 10.90 -4.63
N PHE A 393 15.33 10.11 -4.24
CA PHE A 393 14.13 9.84 -5.03
C PHE A 393 12.93 9.53 -4.12
N GLU A 394 11.73 9.92 -4.54
CA GLU A 394 10.44 9.59 -3.90
C GLU A 394 9.36 9.20 -4.93
N GLY A 395 8.48 8.26 -4.59
CA GLY A 395 7.52 7.73 -5.56
C GLY A 395 6.96 6.38 -5.14
N TYR A 396 6.62 5.52 -6.10
CA TYR A 396 5.92 4.27 -5.80
C TYR A 396 6.70 3.06 -6.32
N THR A 397 6.72 1.99 -5.54
CA THR A 397 7.11 0.69 -6.10
C THR A 397 6.11 0.26 -7.17
N MET A 398 6.50 -0.70 -8.01
CA MET A 398 5.56 -1.29 -8.97
C MET A 398 4.36 -1.99 -8.31
N GLY A 399 4.48 -2.34 -7.02
CA GLY A 399 3.37 -2.83 -6.20
C GLY A 399 2.47 -1.73 -5.61
N ARG A 400 2.65 -0.47 -6.01
CA ARG A 400 1.96 0.71 -5.46
C ARG A 400 2.17 0.92 -3.96
N SER A 401 3.31 0.51 -3.45
CA SER A 401 3.75 0.94 -2.12
C SER A 401 4.47 2.26 -2.26
N LEU A 402 4.16 3.24 -1.41
CA LEU A 402 4.96 4.46 -1.37
C LEU A 402 6.40 4.09 -0.98
N ALA A 403 7.36 4.70 -1.65
CA ALA A 403 8.77 4.44 -1.49
C ALA A 403 9.57 5.74 -1.39
N LEU A 404 10.53 5.74 -0.49
CA LEU A 404 11.46 6.83 -0.25
C LEU A 404 12.89 6.28 -0.32
N LEU A 405 13.73 6.93 -1.12
CA LEU A 405 15.14 6.60 -1.26
C LEU A 405 15.99 7.79 -0.81
N THR A 406 16.85 7.57 0.18
CA THR A 406 17.72 8.62 0.75
C THR A 406 19.20 8.24 0.70
N ASP A 407 20.08 9.23 0.87
CA ASP A 407 21.53 9.07 0.85
C ASP A 407 22.15 8.72 2.22
N PHE A 408 21.31 8.39 3.19
CA PHE A 408 21.65 8.45 4.62
C PHE A 408 21.88 7.06 5.21
N ALA A 409 22.93 6.40 4.72
CA ALA A 409 23.41 5.12 5.24
C ALA A 409 24.49 5.33 6.33
N GLY A 410 24.45 4.50 7.36
CA GLY A 410 25.40 4.51 8.48
C GLY A 410 25.17 3.33 9.42
N GLN A 411 26.02 3.21 10.43
CA GLN A 411 25.92 2.15 11.44
C GLN A 411 24.92 2.56 12.53
N PRO A 412 23.91 1.75 12.88
CA PRO A 412 23.03 2.04 14.02
C PRO A 412 23.80 2.23 15.32
N LEU A 413 23.42 3.20 16.14
CA LEU A 413 24.11 3.51 17.40
C LEU A 413 24.15 2.30 18.34
N GLU A 414 23.08 1.50 18.40
CA GLU A 414 23.05 0.26 19.22
C GLU A 414 24.14 -0.73 18.81
N SER A 415 24.34 -0.93 17.50
CA SER A 415 25.43 -1.76 16.98
C SER A 415 26.79 -1.14 17.25
N TRP A 416 26.93 0.18 17.07
CA TRP A 416 28.17 0.90 17.33
C TRP A 416 28.59 0.79 18.81
N ILE A 417 27.64 0.86 19.75
CA ILE A 417 27.91 0.67 21.18
C ILE A 417 28.40 -0.76 21.43
N SER A 418 27.71 -1.76 20.87
CA SER A 418 28.08 -3.16 21.01
C SER A 418 29.50 -3.43 20.50
N ASP A 419 29.91 -2.78 19.41
CA ASP A 419 31.22 -2.97 18.79
C ASP A 419 32.35 -2.26 19.56
N ASN A 420 32.05 -1.13 20.22
CA ASN A 420 33.05 -0.31 20.93
C ASN A 420 33.14 -0.62 22.44
N GLY A 421 32.22 -1.42 22.98
CA GLY A 421 32.26 -1.87 24.38
C GLY A 421 31.95 -0.74 25.36
N ASN A 422 32.80 -0.55 26.37
CA ASN A 422 32.52 0.41 27.45
C ASN A 422 32.79 1.85 26.98
N ILE A 423 31.72 2.62 26.78
CA ILE A 423 31.79 4.01 26.30
C ILE A 423 31.94 4.95 27.50
N ASP A 424 32.94 5.81 27.45
CA ASP A 424 33.17 6.81 28.50
C ASP A 424 32.23 8.02 28.39
N ASP A 425 32.10 8.77 29.49
CA ASP A 425 31.23 9.95 29.56
C ASP A 425 31.58 11.03 28.53
N TYR A 426 32.86 11.11 28.16
CA TYR A 426 33.33 12.05 27.15
C TYR A 426 32.77 11.71 25.76
N THR A 427 32.81 10.43 25.39
CA THR A 427 32.28 9.93 24.11
C THR A 427 30.75 10.03 24.09
N ILE A 428 30.07 9.69 25.19
CA ILE A 428 28.62 9.89 25.32
C ILE A 428 28.30 11.37 25.10
N PHE A 429 29.05 12.28 25.72
CA PHE A 429 28.78 13.70 25.58
C PHE A 429 28.98 14.19 24.13
N HIS A 430 29.96 13.68 23.39
CA HIS A 430 30.12 13.99 21.96
C HIS A 430 28.98 13.48 21.09
N ILE A 431 28.49 12.25 21.34
CA ILE A 431 27.28 11.74 20.68
C ILE A 431 26.12 12.71 20.91
N ILE A 432 25.93 13.14 22.15
CA ILE A 432 24.84 14.06 22.51
C ILE A 432 25.03 15.45 21.88
N LEU A 433 26.26 15.96 21.76
CA LEU A 433 26.53 17.23 21.08
C LEU A 433 26.16 17.18 19.58
N ASP A 434 26.49 16.09 18.90
CA ASP A 434 26.10 15.90 17.50
C ASP A 434 24.57 15.90 17.34
N LEU A 435 23.86 15.17 18.22
CA LEU A 435 22.40 15.11 18.18
C LEU A 435 21.73 16.43 18.59
N LEU A 436 22.30 17.16 19.57
CA LEU A 436 21.86 18.51 19.93
C LEU A 436 21.96 19.46 18.74
N SER A 437 23.08 19.43 18.02
CA SER A 437 23.28 20.22 16.80
C SER A 437 22.25 19.89 15.72
N CYS A 438 21.85 18.62 15.60
CA CYS A 438 20.77 18.21 14.70
C CYS A 438 19.43 18.81 15.12
N LEU A 439 19.05 18.68 16.40
CA LEU A 439 17.78 19.18 16.92
C LEU A 439 17.68 20.71 16.81
N GLU A 440 18.73 21.45 17.15
CA GLU A 440 18.75 22.91 16.98
C GLU A 440 18.40 23.33 15.55
N LYS A 441 18.97 22.64 14.56
CA LYS A 441 18.74 22.92 13.13
C LYS A 441 17.33 22.54 12.67
N ILE A 442 16.80 21.42 13.16
CA ILE A 442 15.44 20.95 12.88
C ILE A 442 14.42 21.93 13.48
N HIS A 443 14.61 22.30 14.74
CA HIS A 443 13.74 23.24 15.47
C HIS A 443 13.78 24.64 14.86
N ALA A 444 14.96 25.10 14.41
CA ALA A 444 15.10 26.38 13.71
C ALA A 444 14.37 26.43 12.35
N ARG A 445 14.12 25.28 11.72
CA ARG A 445 13.26 25.16 10.53
C ARG A 445 11.77 25.01 10.85
N GLY A 446 11.40 25.09 12.13
CA GLY A 446 10.01 25.03 12.55
C GLY A 446 9.45 23.61 12.66
N TYR A 447 10.29 22.59 12.82
CA TYR A 447 9.86 21.19 13.00
C TYR A 447 10.28 20.65 14.36
N THR A 448 9.56 19.65 14.87
CA THR A 448 10.04 18.71 15.90
C THR A 448 10.33 17.37 15.25
N HIS A 449 11.31 16.62 15.77
CA HIS A 449 11.58 15.26 15.30
C HIS A 449 10.47 14.29 15.74
N GLY A 450 10.03 14.37 17.00
CA GLY A 450 8.90 13.61 17.53
C GLY A 450 9.22 12.17 17.95
N ASP A 451 10.33 11.60 17.49
CA ASP A 451 10.81 10.27 17.90
C ASP A 451 12.32 10.19 18.13
N VAL A 452 12.84 11.04 19.03
CA VAL A 452 14.25 10.99 19.43
C VAL A 452 14.48 9.78 20.33
N ALA A 453 15.07 8.73 19.75
CA ALA A 453 15.34 7.47 20.44
C ALA A 453 16.62 6.82 19.90
N ILE A 454 17.23 5.93 20.69
CA ILE A 454 18.51 5.31 20.33
C ILE A 454 18.46 4.52 19.01
N ARG A 455 17.34 3.84 18.73
CA ARG A 455 17.09 3.12 17.47
C ARG A 455 17.08 4.02 16.22
N ASN A 456 16.86 5.31 16.42
CA ASN A 456 16.77 6.32 15.37
C ASN A 456 18.06 7.15 15.28
N VAL A 457 19.18 6.62 15.77
CA VAL A 457 20.50 7.25 15.68
C VAL A 457 21.45 6.36 14.89
N ILE A 458 22.15 6.97 13.93
CA ILE A 458 23.22 6.31 13.18
C ILE A 458 24.54 7.06 13.33
N GLN A 459 25.65 6.32 13.26
CA GLN A 459 26.99 6.84 13.06
C GLN A 459 27.31 6.87 11.57
N ARG A 460 27.83 8.00 11.10
CA ARG A 460 28.34 8.18 9.74
C ARG A 460 29.51 9.14 9.75
N ASN A 461 30.64 8.74 9.15
CA ASN A 461 31.83 9.58 9.02
C ASN A 461 32.32 10.20 10.34
N GLY A 462 32.26 9.44 11.44
CA GLY A 462 32.70 9.91 12.76
C GLY A 462 31.70 10.78 13.52
N HIS A 463 30.52 11.00 12.96
CA HIS A 463 29.45 11.82 13.56
C HIS A 463 28.15 11.05 13.73
N PHE A 464 27.30 11.52 14.64
CA PHE A 464 26.00 10.90 14.92
C PHE A 464 24.84 11.75 14.41
N TYR A 465 23.84 11.09 13.84
CA TYR A 465 22.70 11.75 13.21
C TYR A 465 21.39 11.07 13.56
N LEU A 466 20.32 11.86 13.58
CA LEU A 466 18.95 11.37 13.68
C LEU A 466 18.45 10.87 12.32
N ILE A 467 17.73 9.77 12.35
CA ILE A 467 17.00 9.20 11.21
C ILE A 467 15.53 8.98 11.60
N ASP A 468 14.72 8.61 10.61
CA ASP A 468 13.30 8.30 10.78
C ASP A 468 12.43 9.51 11.14
N PHE A 469 12.08 10.28 10.12
CA PHE A 469 11.24 11.48 10.27
C PHE A 469 9.74 11.17 10.07
N GLY A 470 9.32 9.91 10.17
CA GLY A 470 7.92 9.50 10.00
C GLY A 470 6.94 10.08 11.02
N LEU A 471 7.45 10.64 12.13
CA LEU A 471 6.68 11.34 13.17
C LEU A 471 7.03 12.84 13.27
N ALA A 472 7.91 13.34 12.39
CA ALA A 472 8.28 14.74 12.40
C ALA A 472 7.09 15.63 12.04
N THR A 473 6.93 16.73 12.78
CA THR A 473 5.73 17.57 12.70
C THR A 473 6.12 19.05 12.74
N LEU A 474 5.45 19.89 11.95
CA LEU A 474 5.59 21.35 12.00
C LEU A 474 5.16 21.87 13.38
N LEU A 475 5.97 22.73 13.98
CA LEU A 475 5.69 23.40 15.26
C LEU A 475 4.33 24.10 15.25
N GLN A 476 3.95 24.70 14.14
CA GLN A 476 2.67 25.41 13.98
C GLN A 476 1.43 24.50 14.08
N LEU A 477 1.60 23.18 13.94
CA LEU A 477 0.50 22.21 14.05
C LEU A 477 0.33 21.69 15.49
N HIS A 478 1.30 21.94 16.37
CA HIS A 478 1.21 21.53 17.77
C HIS A 478 0.36 22.52 18.57
N SER A 479 -0.48 21.98 19.45
CA SER A 479 -1.20 22.80 20.43
C SER A 479 -0.27 23.41 21.48
N ASP A 480 0.88 22.77 21.72
CA ASP A 480 1.94 23.26 22.62
C ASP A 480 3.34 23.02 21.99
N PRO A 481 3.81 23.94 21.14
CA PRO A 481 5.09 23.80 20.43
C PRO A 481 6.30 23.69 21.37
N CYS A 482 6.29 24.44 22.48
CA CYS A 482 7.36 24.42 23.48
C CYS A 482 7.48 23.04 24.14
N ARG A 483 6.34 22.42 24.47
CA ARG A 483 6.33 21.07 25.04
C ARG A 483 6.85 20.03 24.05
N SER A 484 6.47 20.12 22.78
CA SER A 484 6.96 19.22 21.74
C SER A 484 8.47 19.34 21.52
N ILE A 485 9.02 20.56 21.61
CA ILE A 485 10.48 20.77 21.62
C ILE A 485 11.11 20.07 22.83
N ILE A 486 10.60 20.30 24.05
CA ILE A 486 11.13 19.67 25.26
C ILE A 486 11.12 18.14 25.15
N GLN A 487 10.11 17.56 24.49
CA GLN A 487 10.01 16.11 24.32
C GLN A 487 11.15 15.53 23.48
N ASP A 488 11.63 16.23 22.44
CA ASP A 488 12.83 15.82 21.70
C ASP A 488 14.08 15.81 22.60
N TYR A 489 14.20 16.78 23.52
CA TYR A 489 15.32 16.86 24.47
C TYR A 489 15.21 15.83 25.60
N ASP A 490 14.00 15.48 26.05
CA ASP A 490 13.80 14.33 26.95
C ASP A 490 14.29 13.04 26.28
N GLY A 491 13.99 12.86 24.99
CA GLY A 491 14.53 11.75 24.18
C GLY A 491 16.05 11.68 24.21
N LEU A 492 16.76 12.81 24.12
CA LEU A 492 18.23 12.85 24.31
C LEU A 492 18.66 12.38 25.70
N CYS A 493 17.96 12.80 26.76
CA CYS A 493 18.25 12.33 28.12
C CYS A 493 18.02 10.82 28.25
N GLN A 494 16.99 10.27 27.60
CA GLN A 494 16.74 8.83 27.57
C GLN A 494 17.83 8.06 26.82
N ILE A 495 18.40 8.63 25.75
CA ILE A 495 19.55 8.06 25.05
C ILE A 495 20.76 7.97 26.00
N ILE A 496 21.04 9.01 26.80
CA ILE A 496 22.09 8.97 27.83
C ILE A 496 21.85 7.82 28.81
N GLY A 497 20.61 7.68 29.29
CA GLY A 497 20.20 6.61 30.19
C GLY A 497 20.49 5.23 29.59
N PHE A 498 20.11 5.03 28.34
CA PHE A 498 20.30 3.76 27.66
C PHE A 498 21.79 3.45 27.40
N ILE A 499 22.58 4.42 26.93
CA ILE A 499 24.00 4.18 26.67
C ILE A 499 24.75 3.85 27.96
N LYS A 500 24.48 4.58 29.05
CA LYS A 500 25.27 4.47 30.28
C LYS A 500 24.77 3.38 31.24
N PHE A 501 23.47 3.10 31.22
CA PHE A 501 22.83 2.21 32.20
C PHE A 501 22.02 1.09 31.57
N GLY A 502 21.88 1.04 30.24
CA GLY A 502 21.16 -0.02 29.52
C GLY A 502 19.64 0.08 29.59
N GLU A 503 19.08 1.13 30.19
CA GLU A 503 17.64 1.31 30.36
C GLU A 503 17.21 2.78 30.33
N LYS A 504 15.91 3.01 30.10
CA LYS A 504 15.30 4.34 30.27
C LYS A 504 15.24 4.69 31.76
N MET A 505 15.43 5.96 32.09
CA MET A 505 15.48 6.43 33.48
C MET A 505 14.73 7.74 33.65
N SER A 506 14.22 7.97 34.87
CA SER A 506 13.67 9.27 35.25
C SER A 506 14.76 10.34 35.32
N PHE A 507 14.37 11.62 35.18
CA PHE A 507 15.31 12.73 35.38
C PHE A 507 15.99 12.68 36.76
N SER A 508 15.25 12.35 37.83
CA SER A 508 15.83 12.25 39.17
C SER A 508 16.92 11.19 39.29
N GLU A 509 16.74 10.03 38.65
CA GLU A 509 17.73 8.96 38.64
C GLU A 509 18.97 9.35 37.84
N LEU A 510 18.77 9.91 36.65
CA LEU A 510 19.86 10.43 35.81
C LEU A 510 20.65 11.51 36.56
N ILE A 511 19.99 12.48 37.18
CA ILE A 511 20.64 13.56 37.94
C ILE A 511 21.42 12.99 39.14
N GLY A 512 20.87 11.97 39.81
CA GLY A 512 21.53 11.32 40.94
C GLY A 512 22.77 10.52 40.54
N LYS A 513 22.80 9.93 39.34
CA LYS A 513 23.87 9.04 38.87
C LYS A 513 24.89 9.70 37.93
N LEU A 514 24.54 10.82 37.28
CA LEU A 514 25.41 11.52 36.34
C LEU A 514 26.24 12.60 37.02
N GLU A 515 27.39 12.88 36.42
CA GLU A 515 28.31 13.94 36.80
C GLU A 515 28.62 14.86 35.58
N GLY A 516 29.28 15.99 35.85
CA GLY A 516 29.79 16.89 34.81
C GLY A 516 28.72 17.47 33.85
N GLU A 517 29.07 17.51 32.57
CA GLU A 517 28.24 18.14 31.53
C GLU A 517 26.99 17.31 31.19
N LEU A 518 27.05 15.98 31.28
CA LEU A 518 25.87 15.11 31.10
C LEU A 518 24.81 15.42 32.16
N LYS A 519 25.21 15.54 33.43
CA LYS A 519 24.30 15.97 34.51
C LYS A 519 23.73 17.36 34.24
N SER A 520 24.58 18.29 33.79
CA SER A 520 24.18 19.68 33.52
C SER A 520 23.12 19.79 32.45
N LEU A 521 23.22 18.97 31.38
CA LEU A 521 22.19 18.87 30.35
C LEU A 521 20.87 18.33 30.92
N VAL A 522 20.90 17.23 31.66
CA VAL A 522 19.69 16.61 32.22
C VAL A 522 18.97 17.55 33.18
N VAL A 523 19.71 18.24 34.06
CA VAL A 523 19.16 19.26 34.97
C VAL A 523 18.50 20.40 34.18
N PHE A 524 19.11 20.82 33.07
CA PHE A 524 18.54 21.86 32.22
C PHE A 524 17.21 21.41 31.58
N VAL A 525 17.16 20.21 31.01
CA VAL A 525 15.94 19.69 30.37
C VAL A 525 14.83 19.50 31.40
N GLU A 526 15.15 18.97 32.59
CA GLU A 526 14.20 18.85 33.70
C GLU A 526 13.65 20.23 34.12
N ASP A 527 14.52 21.22 34.33
CA ASP A 527 14.12 22.61 34.66
C ASP A 527 13.22 23.21 33.57
N ALA A 528 13.63 23.10 32.30
CA ALA A 528 12.89 23.62 31.16
C ALA A 528 11.50 22.99 31.05
N SER A 529 11.36 21.70 31.33
CA SER A 529 10.08 20.97 31.30
C SER A 529 9.03 21.51 32.28
N ARG A 530 9.46 22.28 33.28
CA ARG A 530 8.60 22.89 34.32
C ARG A 530 8.36 24.38 34.10
N TRP A 531 8.95 24.99 33.07
CA TRP A 531 8.76 26.42 32.81
C TRP A 531 7.31 26.70 32.41
N LYS A 532 6.73 27.76 32.98
CA LYS A 532 5.44 28.27 32.52
C LYS A 532 5.60 28.96 31.17
N ILE A 533 4.80 28.54 30.20
CA ILE A 533 4.76 29.14 28.86
C ILE A 533 3.76 30.29 28.93
N THR A 534 4.27 31.50 29.15
CA THR A 534 3.45 32.73 29.13
C THR A 534 3.58 33.49 27.81
N ASN A 535 4.70 33.32 27.12
CA ASN A 535 4.97 33.85 25.79
C ASN A 535 5.96 32.90 25.09
N GLU A 536 5.55 32.31 23.98
CA GLU A 536 6.30 31.29 23.23
C GLU A 536 7.63 31.84 22.67
N GLU A 537 7.61 33.02 22.07
CA GLU A 537 8.79 33.61 21.43
C GLU A 537 9.90 33.89 22.46
N LYS A 538 9.54 34.48 23.61
CA LYS A 538 10.47 34.67 24.73
C LYS A 538 10.95 33.37 25.34
N TRP A 539 10.09 32.36 25.37
CA TRP A 539 10.47 31.02 25.84
C TRP A 539 11.53 30.42 24.91
N LEU A 540 11.31 30.47 23.59
CA LEU A 540 12.24 29.97 22.58
C LEU A 540 13.58 30.69 22.62
N GLU A 541 13.58 32.03 22.77
CA GLU A 541 14.80 32.81 22.91
C GLU A 541 15.61 32.38 24.15
N LYS A 542 14.93 32.27 25.31
CA LYS A 542 15.56 31.82 26.55
C LYS A 542 16.09 30.39 26.46
N PHE A 543 15.31 29.49 25.85
CA PHE A 543 15.66 28.09 25.68
C PHE A 543 16.88 27.97 24.77
N GLY A 544 16.84 28.56 23.57
CA GLY A 544 17.94 28.56 22.60
C GLY A 544 19.23 29.17 23.18
N ALA A 545 19.13 30.24 23.97
CA ALA A 545 20.30 30.82 24.64
C ALA A 545 20.94 29.85 25.66
N LYS A 546 20.16 29.02 26.36
CA LYS A 546 20.70 27.98 27.26
C LYS A 546 21.33 26.82 26.49
N VAL A 547 20.70 26.34 25.41
CA VAL A 547 21.26 25.25 24.59
C VAL A 547 22.59 25.67 23.96
N LYS A 548 22.67 26.89 23.41
CA LYS A 548 23.90 27.43 22.84
C LYS A 548 25.07 27.46 23.84
N ARG A 549 24.81 27.80 25.12
CA ARG A 549 25.84 27.77 26.18
C ARG A 549 26.34 26.36 26.48
N LEU A 550 25.48 25.34 26.39
CA LEU A 550 25.89 23.94 26.55
C LEU A 550 26.82 23.53 25.40
N HIS A 551 26.49 23.94 24.17
CA HIS A 551 27.32 23.67 23.01
C HIS A 551 28.70 24.35 23.13
N GLU A 552 28.75 25.64 23.53
CA GLU A 552 30.00 26.38 23.75
C GLU A 552 30.91 25.72 24.79
N LYS A 553 30.36 25.20 25.89
CA LYS A 553 31.14 24.43 26.89
C LYS A 553 31.73 23.15 26.31
N GLY A 554 31.01 22.47 25.42
CA GLY A 554 31.47 21.23 24.81
C GLY A 554 32.66 21.39 23.87
N HIS A 555 32.74 22.50 23.12
CA HIS A 555 33.86 22.80 22.22
C HIS A 555 35.18 23.11 22.95
N HIS A 556 35.15 23.33 24.27
CA HIS A 556 36.35 23.58 25.08
C HIS A 556 36.97 22.32 25.70
N LEU A 557 36.38 21.14 25.52
CA LEU A 557 37.00 19.89 25.94
C LEU A 557 38.03 19.40 24.90
N PRO A 558 39.25 18.96 25.30
CA PRO A 558 40.28 18.55 24.36
C PRO A 558 39.84 17.33 23.53
N ARG A 559 39.88 17.44 22.19
CA ARG A 559 39.74 16.35 21.19
C ARG A 559 40.84 15.29 21.29
N LYS A 560 41.08 14.69 22.45
CA LYS A 560 41.96 13.52 22.55
C LYS A 560 41.13 12.26 22.35
N ALA A 561 41.54 11.44 21.38
CA ALA A 561 41.02 10.10 21.05
C ALA A 561 39.85 9.96 20.05
N PHE A 562 39.85 10.71 18.95
CA PHE A 562 39.06 10.33 17.74
C PHE A 562 39.91 10.08 16.48
N LEU A 563 41.23 10.27 16.56
CA LEU A 563 42.14 10.04 15.42
C LEU A 563 42.63 8.58 15.31
N ASP A 564 42.50 7.75 16.34
CA ASP A 564 43.08 6.39 16.32
C ASP A 564 42.14 5.30 15.77
N ILE A 565 40.87 5.63 15.45
CA ILE A 565 39.88 4.65 14.94
C ILE A 565 39.69 4.75 13.42
N THR A 566 40.13 5.85 12.77
CA THR A 566 39.91 6.04 11.33
C THR A 566 41.07 5.56 10.45
N GLU A 567 42.27 5.29 10.98
CA GLU A 567 43.42 4.85 10.18
C GLU A 567 43.62 3.32 10.11
N ASN A 568 42.95 2.51 10.92
CA ASN A 568 43.19 1.06 10.96
C ASN A 568 42.28 0.20 10.03
N ASN A 569 41.44 0.82 9.20
CA ASN A 569 40.59 0.10 8.23
C ASN A 569 40.82 0.49 6.76
N ILE A 570 41.99 1.05 6.44
CA ILE A 570 42.49 1.11 5.06
C ILE A 570 43.81 0.33 4.99
N LEU A 571 43.69 -0.99 4.88
CA LEU A 571 44.67 -1.87 4.23
C LEU A 571 43.96 -3.09 3.64
#